data_AF-A0A553Y704-F1
#
_entry.id   AF-A0A553Y704-F1
#
_cell.length_a   1.000
_cell.length_b   1.000
_cell.length_c   1.000
_cell.angle_alpha   90.00
_cell.angle_beta   90.00
_cell.angle_gamma   90.00
#
_symmetry.space_group_name_H-M   'P 1'
#
loop_
_entity.id
_entity.type
_entity.pdbx_description
1 polymer ?
#
loop_
_entity_poly.entity_id
_entity_poly.type
_entity_poly.pdbx_seq_one_letter_code
_entity_poly.pdbx_strand_id
1 'polypeptide(L)'
;PHHRVVTARHSAVLYPPDPKRWAGRALRPAVQDWMPDPDPYGSAAAALADAGIEVHSWVVLAHNSRLGEDHPDTSVRNAYGDRYPWAPCIARPEVRYHLVTLAAEAAVRPGAHGTELESCGWYGMAHLHAHDKVAGVELTGAAQYLMSLCFCTECRRGYAGLGLDAEELGGAVRRALEPLWAGAAPPAAAADRAGEWAAVEALLGAGRAAVVRAWRARAAGGLRRAAVAAVREAAAPGFRVLLHADPAAHRCGANAGTDPAGVFGYADGVVVPCGPDAAQRADALGPFAAAPDAAGATLAANFTVVSGMGGSPATLAADAAHAAALGAGELRLYHAGLASDRDLAAVGAALETLSAR
;
A
#
# COMPACT_ATOMS: atom_id res chain seq x y z
N PRO A 1 -20.15 18.12 -12.11
CA PRO A 1 -19.60 18.19 -10.73
C PRO A 1 -19.73 19.62 -10.19
N HIS A 2 -20.20 19.78 -8.95
CA HIS A 2 -20.33 21.11 -8.30
C HIS A 2 -18.99 21.70 -7.83
N HIS A 3 -17.96 20.85 -7.68
CA HIS A 3 -16.60 21.25 -7.31
C HIS A 3 -15.59 20.73 -8.35
N ARG A 4 -14.54 21.52 -8.58
CA ARG A 4 -13.38 21.12 -9.40
C ARG A 4 -12.14 20.79 -8.55
N VAL A 5 -12.15 21.20 -7.29
CA VAL A 5 -11.08 21.00 -6.31
C VAL A 5 -11.73 20.58 -5.00
N VAL A 6 -11.20 19.53 -4.39
CA VAL A 6 -11.55 19.09 -3.03
C VAL A 6 -10.26 18.97 -2.25
N THR A 7 -10.21 19.59 -1.08
CA THR A 7 -9.06 19.51 -0.17
C THR A 7 -9.42 18.62 1.01
N ALA A 8 -8.93 17.38 0.98
CA ALA A 8 -8.93 16.53 2.18
C ALA A 8 -7.86 17.06 3.14
N ARG A 9 -8.30 17.61 4.29
CA ARG A 9 -7.42 18.35 5.20
C ARG A 9 -6.50 17.44 6.03
N HIS A 10 -6.92 16.19 6.23
CA HIS A 10 -6.19 15.18 6.97
C HIS A 10 -6.68 13.79 6.56
N SER A 11 -5.93 12.75 6.91
CA SER A 11 -6.41 11.36 6.80
C SER A 11 -7.65 11.18 7.68
N ALA A 12 -8.73 10.62 7.13
CA ALA A 12 -9.96 10.36 7.86
C ALA A 12 -10.76 9.22 7.24
N VAL A 13 -11.65 8.64 8.03
CA VAL A 13 -12.73 7.81 7.49
C VAL A 13 -13.83 8.67 6.89
N LEU A 14 -14.54 8.11 5.92
CA LEU A 14 -15.64 8.74 5.19
C LEU A 14 -17.01 8.18 5.63
N TYR A 15 -17.09 7.72 6.88
CA TYR A 15 -18.28 7.17 7.52
C TYR A 15 -18.24 7.52 9.02
N PRO A 16 -19.37 7.51 9.75
CA PRO A 16 -19.39 7.69 11.20
C PRO A 16 -18.87 6.41 11.92
N PRO A 17 -17.71 6.45 12.63
CA PRO A 17 -17.18 5.32 13.39
C PRO A 17 -18.10 4.92 14.54
N ASP A 18 -18.09 3.64 14.93
CA ASP A 18 -18.85 3.18 16.09
C ASP A 18 -18.20 3.66 17.40
N PRO A 19 -18.85 4.55 18.18
CA PRO A 19 -18.26 5.08 19.40
C PRO A 19 -17.95 3.99 20.43
N LYS A 20 -18.70 2.87 20.44
CA LYS A 20 -18.48 1.76 21.37
C LYS A 20 -17.23 0.98 21.02
N ARG A 21 -16.96 0.75 19.73
CA ARG A 21 -15.76 0.06 19.24
C ARG A 21 -14.47 0.78 19.65
N TRP A 22 -14.52 2.11 19.67
CA TRP A 22 -13.36 2.96 19.96
C TRP A 22 -13.35 3.53 21.40
N ALA A 23 -14.28 3.12 22.25
CA ALA A 23 -14.36 3.59 23.63
C ALA A 23 -13.07 3.28 24.41
N GLY A 24 -12.51 4.29 25.07
CA GLY A 24 -11.28 4.18 25.86
C GLY A 24 -10.00 3.93 25.05
N ARG A 25 -10.06 3.97 23.71
CA ARG A 25 -8.89 3.81 22.84
C ARG A 25 -8.20 5.15 22.63
N ALA A 26 -6.88 5.17 22.84
CA ALA A 26 -6.06 6.33 22.54
C ALA A 26 -5.99 6.59 21.02
N LEU A 27 -5.77 5.53 20.23
CA LEU A 27 -5.74 5.59 18.76
C LEU A 27 -7.14 5.27 18.21
N ARG A 28 -7.74 6.21 17.49
CA ARG A 28 -9.07 6.10 16.90
C ARG A 28 -9.11 6.82 15.54
N PRO A 29 -9.96 6.39 14.60
CA PRO A 29 -10.06 7.04 13.30
C PRO A 29 -10.57 8.48 13.47
N ALA A 30 -9.96 9.40 12.72
CA ALA A 30 -10.51 10.73 12.53
C ALA A 30 -11.65 10.67 11.52
N VAL A 31 -12.64 11.55 11.67
CA VAL A 31 -13.75 11.73 10.72
C VAL A 31 -13.48 12.94 9.84
N GLN A 32 -13.94 12.90 8.60
CA GLN A 32 -13.82 14.02 7.67
C GLN A 32 -14.67 15.21 8.15
N ASP A 33 -14.23 16.45 7.86
CA ASP A 33 -14.95 17.69 8.17
C ASP A 33 -15.12 18.65 6.96
N TRP A 34 -14.74 18.20 5.76
CA TRP A 34 -14.69 19.03 4.55
C TRP A 34 -15.82 18.74 3.56
N MET A 35 -16.63 17.70 3.80
CA MET A 35 -17.86 17.41 3.07
C MET A 35 -19.08 17.62 3.98
N PRO A 36 -20.19 18.17 3.45
CA PRO A 36 -21.39 18.43 4.24
C PRO A 36 -22.09 17.16 4.71
N ASP A 37 -21.95 16.07 3.96
CA ASP A 37 -22.48 14.75 4.30
C ASP A 37 -21.60 14.07 5.37
N PRO A 38 -22.15 13.66 6.53
CA PRO A 38 -21.39 12.94 7.55
C PRO A 38 -21.06 11.47 7.19
N ASP A 39 -21.76 10.88 6.20
CA ASP A 39 -21.44 9.54 5.66
C ASP A 39 -21.29 9.55 4.12
N PRO A 40 -20.25 10.21 3.57
CA PRO A 40 -20.02 10.27 2.13
C PRO A 40 -19.82 8.88 1.49
N TYR A 41 -19.28 7.91 2.25
CA TYR A 41 -19.20 6.53 1.80
C TYR A 41 -20.61 5.97 1.55
N GLY A 42 -21.51 6.09 2.53
CA GLY A 42 -22.87 5.56 2.42
C GLY A 42 -23.64 6.14 1.23
N SER A 43 -23.56 7.45 1.04
CA SER A 43 -24.18 8.13 -0.11
C SER A 43 -23.60 7.66 -1.45
N ALA A 44 -22.27 7.50 -1.54
CA ALA A 44 -21.62 7.01 -2.76
C ALA A 44 -21.98 5.54 -3.03
N ALA A 45 -21.99 4.69 -2.01
CA ALA A 45 -22.35 3.28 -2.12
C ALA A 45 -23.80 3.10 -2.59
N ALA A 46 -24.74 3.88 -2.04
CA ALA A 46 -26.13 3.88 -2.47
C ALA A 46 -26.27 4.30 -3.94
N ALA A 47 -25.62 5.39 -4.35
CA ALA A 47 -25.68 5.86 -5.74
C ALA A 47 -25.09 4.85 -6.74
N LEU A 48 -24.02 4.14 -6.37
CA LEU A 48 -23.44 3.06 -7.19
C LEU A 48 -24.38 1.85 -7.27
N ALA A 49 -24.97 1.44 -6.14
CA ALA A 49 -25.92 0.34 -6.09
C ALA A 49 -27.19 0.63 -6.92
N ASP A 50 -27.73 1.85 -6.85
CA ASP A 50 -28.86 2.30 -7.68
C ASP A 50 -28.54 2.27 -9.18
N ALA A 51 -27.26 2.41 -9.54
CA ALA A 51 -26.75 2.26 -10.90
C ALA A 51 -26.41 0.80 -11.27
N GLY A 52 -26.64 -0.17 -10.37
CA GLY A 52 -26.33 -1.59 -10.59
C GLY A 52 -24.84 -1.94 -10.48
N ILE A 53 -24.03 -1.09 -9.87
CA ILE A 53 -22.59 -1.29 -9.70
C ILE A 53 -22.31 -1.89 -8.31
N GLU A 54 -21.64 -3.05 -8.29
CA GLU A 54 -21.17 -3.67 -7.05
C GLU A 54 -20.11 -2.79 -6.36
N VAL A 55 -20.26 -2.59 -5.06
CA VAL A 55 -19.36 -1.74 -4.27
C VAL A 55 -18.39 -2.61 -3.47
N HIS A 56 -17.10 -2.31 -3.61
CA HIS A 56 -16.03 -2.79 -2.71
C HIS A 56 -15.49 -1.59 -1.96
N SER A 57 -15.28 -1.74 -0.65
CA SER A 57 -14.68 -0.67 0.16
C SER A 57 -13.17 -0.63 -0.06
N TRP A 58 -12.58 0.57 -0.09
CA TRP A 58 -11.13 0.77 -0.11
C TRP A 58 -10.70 1.28 1.27
N VAL A 59 -9.88 0.51 1.98
CA VAL A 59 -9.40 0.88 3.32
C VAL A 59 -7.89 1.08 3.32
N VAL A 60 -7.46 2.34 3.50
CA VAL A 60 -6.05 2.69 3.68
C VAL A 60 -5.68 2.50 5.15
N LEU A 61 -4.71 1.62 5.41
CA LEU A 61 -4.29 1.25 6.77
C LEU A 61 -3.07 2.05 7.25
N ALA A 62 -1.84 1.57 7.00
CA ALA A 62 -0.62 2.14 7.57
C ALA A 62 -0.14 3.42 6.85
N HIS A 63 -1.06 4.28 6.41
CA HIS A 63 -0.77 5.60 5.86
C HIS A 63 -1.72 6.63 6.49
N ASN A 64 -1.26 7.33 7.51
CA ASN A 64 -2.11 8.21 8.31
C ASN A 64 -1.31 9.33 8.98
N SER A 65 -1.20 10.47 8.29
CA SER A 65 -0.46 11.64 8.78
C SER A 65 -1.05 12.19 10.07
N ARG A 66 -2.39 12.20 10.18
CA ARG A 66 -3.08 12.72 11.37
C ARG A 66 -2.75 11.91 12.61
N LEU A 67 -2.73 10.58 12.50
CA LEU A 67 -2.39 9.69 13.60
C LEU A 67 -0.97 9.95 14.12
N GLY A 68 0.01 10.11 13.22
CA GLY A 68 1.40 10.37 13.62
C GLY A 68 1.66 11.81 14.07
N GLU A 69 0.81 12.76 13.72
CA GLU A 69 0.82 14.13 14.27
C GLU A 69 0.26 14.15 15.70
N ASP A 70 -0.91 13.56 15.92
CA ASP A 70 -1.58 13.51 17.23
C ASP A 70 -0.87 12.55 18.21
N HIS A 71 -0.21 11.51 17.70
CA HIS A 71 0.51 10.51 18.50
C HIS A 71 1.93 10.26 17.96
N PRO A 72 2.89 11.15 18.24
CA PRO A 72 4.21 11.13 17.62
C PRO A 72 5.00 9.83 17.73
N ASP A 73 4.85 9.12 18.85
CA ASP A 73 5.59 7.88 19.12
C ASP A 73 5.12 6.68 18.29
N THR A 74 3.99 6.82 17.59
CA THR A 74 3.41 5.75 16.75
C THR A 74 4.13 5.57 15.42
N SER A 75 4.85 6.59 14.95
CA SER A 75 5.44 6.64 13.61
C SER A 75 6.71 5.81 13.44
N VAL A 76 7.03 5.47 12.20
CA VAL A 76 8.36 5.05 11.78
C VAL A 76 9.37 6.13 12.16
N ARG A 77 10.52 5.69 12.69
CA ARG A 77 11.68 6.52 12.99
C ARG A 77 12.89 6.00 12.22
N ASN A 78 13.45 6.78 11.31
CA ASN A 78 14.55 6.33 10.45
C ASN A 78 15.89 6.20 11.20
N ALA A 79 16.96 5.82 10.50
CA ALA A 79 18.30 5.65 11.07
C ALA A 79 18.96 6.96 11.56
N TYR A 80 18.49 8.12 11.08
CA TYR A 80 18.93 9.46 11.50
C TYR A 80 18.13 9.97 12.70
N GLY A 81 16.99 9.33 12.97
CA GLY A 81 16.08 9.70 14.03
C GLY A 81 14.92 10.58 13.60
N ASP A 82 14.79 10.87 12.31
CA ASP A 82 13.64 11.55 11.75
C ASP A 82 12.41 10.68 11.88
N ARG A 83 11.28 11.34 12.10
CA ARG A 83 9.97 10.68 12.16
C ARG A 83 9.24 10.89 10.86
N TYR A 84 8.45 9.89 10.48
CA TYR A 84 7.53 9.95 9.34
C TYR A 84 6.09 9.94 9.87
N PRO A 85 5.48 11.10 10.18
CA PRO A 85 4.12 11.16 10.75
C PRO A 85 3.09 10.40 9.91
N TRP A 86 3.26 10.36 8.60
CA TRP A 86 2.40 9.64 7.67
C TRP A 86 2.54 8.11 7.73
N ALA A 87 3.59 7.57 8.35
CA ALA A 87 3.90 6.14 8.36
C ALA A 87 3.83 5.56 9.79
N PRO A 88 2.67 5.09 10.27
CA PRO A 88 2.57 4.35 11.52
C PRO A 88 3.46 3.10 11.51
N CYS A 89 4.16 2.84 12.61
CA CYS A 89 4.98 1.64 12.78
C CYS A 89 4.08 0.43 13.11
N ILE A 90 3.86 -0.43 12.13
CA ILE A 90 3.00 -1.62 12.25
C ILE A 90 3.48 -2.67 13.26
N ALA A 91 4.73 -2.56 13.73
CA ALA A 91 5.26 -3.44 14.77
C ALA A 91 4.82 -3.02 16.18
N ARG A 92 4.28 -1.80 16.36
CA ARG A 92 3.78 -1.35 17.67
C ARG A 92 2.45 -2.01 17.99
N PRO A 93 2.28 -2.67 19.15
CA PRO A 93 1.04 -3.38 19.49
C PRO A 93 -0.22 -2.52 19.40
N GLU A 94 -0.17 -1.27 19.86
CA GLU A 94 -1.27 -0.32 19.83
C GLU A 94 -1.63 0.12 18.41
N VAL A 95 -0.64 0.31 17.54
CA VAL A 95 -0.85 0.63 16.13
C VAL A 95 -1.46 -0.58 15.42
N ARG A 96 -0.93 -1.79 15.66
CA ARG A 96 -1.48 -3.02 15.09
C ARG A 96 -2.93 -3.24 15.52
N TYR A 97 -3.25 -3.02 16.80
CA TYR A 97 -4.63 -3.07 17.28
C TYR A 97 -5.52 -2.08 16.52
N HIS A 98 -5.10 -0.81 16.45
CA HIS A 98 -5.83 0.23 15.73
C HIS A 98 -6.09 -0.16 14.26
N LEU A 99 -5.07 -0.60 13.53
CA LEU A 99 -5.19 -0.97 12.12
C LEU A 99 -6.10 -2.18 11.89
N VAL A 100 -6.03 -3.21 12.74
CA VAL A 100 -6.90 -4.39 12.64
C VAL A 100 -8.35 -4.04 12.96
N THR A 101 -8.59 -3.24 14.00
CA THR A 101 -9.93 -2.76 14.35
C THR A 101 -10.51 -1.86 13.27
N LEU A 102 -9.69 -0.99 12.67
CA LEU A 102 -10.06 -0.14 11.54
C LEU A 102 -10.41 -0.97 10.31
N ALA A 103 -9.58 -1.96 9.95
CA ALA A 103 -9.86 -2.85 8.84
C ALA A 103 -11.24 -3.51 8.99
N ALA A 104 -11.52 -4.10 10.15
CA ALA A 104 -12.79 -4.77 10.42
C ALA A 104 -14.00 -3.82 10.45
N GLU A 105 -13.84 -2.54 10.83
CA GLU A 105 -14.94 -1.58 10.85
C GLU A 105 -15.19 -0.94 9.46
N ALA A 106 -14.11 -0.54 8.79
CA ALA A 106 -14.15 0.19 7.53
C ALA A 106 -14.38 -0.71 6.31
N ALA A 107 -14.03 -2.00 6.40
CA ALA A 107 -14.22 -2.92 5.27
C ALA A 107 -15.71 -3.24 5.05
N VAL A 108 -16.43 -3.59 6.11
CA VAL A 108 -17.77 -4.20 6.05
C VAL A 108 -18.91 -3.19 6.13
N ARG A 109 -18.68 -1.99 5.58
CA ARG A 109 -19.71 -0.93 5.60
C ARG A 109 -20.95 -1.37 4.80
N PRO A 110 -22.15 -0.89 5.16
CA PRO A 110 -23.38 -1.22 4.43
C PRO A 110 -23.21 -1.01 2.91
N GLY A 111 -23.66 -1.98 2.11
CA GLY A 111 -23.52 -1.98 0.65
C GLY A 111 -22.21 -2.55 0.11
N ALA A 112 -21.19 -2.78 0.93
CA ALA A 112 -19.94 -3.41 0.48
C ALA A 112 -20.11 -4.94 0.29
N HIS A 113 -19.57 -5.46 -0.82
CA HIS A 113 -19.51 -6.89 -1.14
C HIS A 113 -18.08 -7.46 -1.06
N GLY A 114 -17.10 -6.58 -0.89
CA GLY A 114 -15.71 -6.92 -0.64
C GLY A 114 -14.92 -5.68 -0.22
N THR A 115 -13.63 -5.87 0.03
CA THR A 115 -12.71 -4.80 0.40
C THR A 115 -11.34 -4.96 -0.25
N GLU A 116 -10.72 -3.83 -0.56
CA GLU A 116 -9.31 -3.73 -0.91
C GLU A 116 -8.57 -3.02 0.23
N LEU A 117 -7.62 -3.73 0.86
CA LEU A 117 -6.81 -3.19 1.94
C LEU A 117 -5.51 -2.63 1.38
N GLU A 118 -5.35 -1.32 1.47
CA GLU A 118 -4.16 -0.59 1.03
C GLU A 118 -3.24 -0.30 2.22
N SER A 119 -1.93 -0.23 1.96
CA SER A 119 -0.93 0.02 3.00
C SER A 119 -1.03 -0.99 4.15
N CYS A 120 -1.44 -2.23 3.86
CA CYS A 120 -1.54 -3.32 4.84
C CYS A 120 -0.15 -3.95 5.11
N GLY A 121 0.81 -3.10 5.48
CA GLY A 121 2.20 -3.47 5.61
C GLY A 121 3.06 -2.26 6.00
N TRP A 122 4.35 -2.32 5.70
CA TRP A 122 5.22 -1.20 6.05
C TRP A 122 5.01 -0.01 5.12
N TYR A 123 4.79 1.16 5.72
CA TYR A 123 4.93 2.44 5.05
C TYR A 123 6.29 3.05 5.40
N GLY A 124 6.83 3.88 4.51
CA GLY A 124 8.23 4.29 4.54
C GLY A 124 8.43 5.78 4.29
N MET A 125 9.62 6.12 3.78
CA MET A 125 10.01 7.49 3.45
C MET A 125 9.12 8.12 2.38
N ALA A 126 8.69 7.35 1.38
CA ALA A 126 7.87 7.86 0.29
C ALA A 126 6.54 8.41 0.84
N HIS A 127 6.33 9.70 0.64
CA HIS A 127 5.12 10.44 0.99
C HIS A 127 4.71 11.22 -0.25
N LEU A 128 3.43 11.18 -0.61
CA LEU A 128 2.90 11.87 -1.78
C LEU A 128 2.23 13.16 -1.34
N HIS A 129 3.00 14.05 -0.72
CA HIS A 129 2.49 15.30 -0.19
C HIS A 129 3.01 16.51 -0.94
N ALA A 130 2.14 17.51 -1.11
CA ALA A 130 2.39 18.69 -1.94
C ALA A 130 3.58 19.56 -1.48
N HIS A 131 4.11 19.31 -0.28
CA HIS A 131 5.18 20.09 0.35
C HIS A 131 6.44 19.28 0.67
N ASP A 132 6.55 18.05 0.18
CA ASP A 132 7.76 17.24 0.40
C ASP A 132 8.96 17.83 -0.36
N LYS A 133 10.06 18.06 0.36
CA LYS A 133 11.32 18.62 -0.18
C LYS A 133 12.43 17.57 -0.14
N VAL A 134 12.14 16.40 -0.71
CA VAL A 134 13.02 15.22 -0.64
C VAL A 134 13.82 14.98 -1.91
N ALA A 135 13.51 15.70 -3.01
CA ALA A 135 14.13 15.51 -4.32
C ALA A 135 15.51 16.19 -4.50
N GLY A 136 16.07 16.79 -3.44
CA GLY A 136 17.40 17.42 -3.49
C GLY A 136 18.55 16.42 -3.65
N VAL A 137 18.31 15.15 -3.29
CA VAL A 137 19.21 14.02 -3.53
C VAL A 137 18.38 12.90 -4.15
N GLU A 138 18.84 12.37 -5.27
CA GLU A 138 18.18 11.23 -5.92
C GLU A 138 18.46 9.94 -5.13
N LEU A 139 17.39 9.24 -4.76
CA LEU A 139 17.46 7.98 -4.03
C LEU A 139 17.00 6.83 -4.89
N THR A 140 17.87 5.84 -5.08
CA THR A 140 17.53 4.54 -5.65
C THR A 140 16.50 3.81 -4.77
N GLY A 141 15.81 2.81 -5.30
CA GLY A 141 14.84 2.01 -4.52
C GLY A 141 15.47 1.38 -3.27
N ALA A 142 16.72 0.90 -3.36
CA ALA A 142 17.46 0.39 -2.22
C ALA A 142 17.73 1.47 -1.16
N ALA A 143 18.13 2.68 -1.58
CA ALA A 143 18.36 3.80 -0.67
C ALA A 143 17.05 4.26 0.01
N GLN A 144 15.95 4.32 -0.74
CA GLN A 144 14.62 4.60 -0.19
C GLN A 144 14.17 3.53 0.83
N TYR A 145 14.46 2.26 0.57
CA TYR A 145 14.21 1.17 1.52
C TYR A 145 15.01 1.33 2.82
N LEU A 146 16.31 1.64 2.72
CA LEU A 146 17.17 1.92 3.88
C LEU A 146 16.64 3.10 4.71
N MET A 147 16.21 4.18 4.04
CA MET A 147 15.56 5.32 4.69
C MET A 147 14.20 4.98 5.32
N SER A 148 13.58 3.87 4.91
CA SER A 148 12.29 3.39 5.41
C SER A 148 12.42 2.36 6.55
N LEU A 149 13.64 2.05 6.99
CA LEU A 149 13.84 1.19 8.15
C LEU A 149 13.49 1.91 9.44
N CYS A 150 12.78 1.22 10.33
CA CYS A 150 12.31 1.78 11.59
C CYS A 150 13.24 1.39 12.75
N PHE A 151 13.58 2.37 13.59
CA PHE A 151 14.42 2.28 14.78
C PHE A 151 13.67 2.78 16.03
N CYS A 152 12.34 2.68 16.06
CA CYS A 152 11.56 2.87 17.28
C CYS A 152 11.79 1.73 18.27
N THR A 153 11.35 1.88 19.52
CA THR A 153 11.55 0.90 20.60
C THR A 153 11.18 -0.54 20.20
N GLU A 154 10.05 -0.72 19.52
CA GLU A 154 9.60 -2.06 19.11
C GLU A 154 10.44 -2.67 18.00
N CYS A 155 10.89 -1.88 17.02
CA CYS A 155 11.78 -2.40 15.98
C CYS A 155 13.19 -2.68 16.51
N ARG A 156 13.70 -1.86 17.44
CA ARG A 156 14.96 -2.11 18.14
C ARG A 156 14.92 -3.45 18.88
N ARG A 157 13.86 -3.70 19.64
CA ARG A 157 13.61 -4.99 20.31
C ARG A 157 13.48 -6.13 19.30
N GLY A 158 12.80 -5.90 18.19
CA GLY A 158 12.63 -6.87 17.11
C GLY A 158 13.94 -7.31 16.47
N TYR A 159 14.84 -6.37 16.16
CA TYR A 159 16.17 -6.69 15.64
C TYR A 159 17.03 -7.40 16.69
N ALA A 160 17.03 -6.92 17.94
CA ALA A 160 17.78 -7.54 19.02
C ALA A 160 17.35 -8.99 19.29
N GLY A 161 16.04 -9.28 19.22
CA GLY A 161 15.49 -10.63 19.32
C GLY A 161 15.86 -11.55 18.16
N LEU A 162 16.45 -11.01 17.09
CA LEU A 162 17.03 -11.75 15.96
C LEU A 162 18.57 -11.68 15.94
N GLY A 163 19.19 -11.18 17.01
CA GLY A 163 20.64 -11.13 17.16
C GLY A 163 21.33 -9.96 16.45
N LEU A 164 20.59 -8.92 16.04
CA LEU A 164 21.17 -7.71 15.44
C LEU A 164 20.97 -6.49 16.34
N ASP A 165 22.06 -5.87 16.74
CA ASP A 165 22.01 -4.60 17.46
C ASP A 165 21.50 -3.47 16.55
N ALA A 166 20.58 -2.67 17.08
CA ALA A 166 19.93 -1.63 16.30
C ALA A 166 20.82 -0.39 16.07
N GLU A 167 21.76 -0.10 16.98
CA GLU A 167 22.75 0.96 16.74
C GLU A 167 23.77 0.53 15.70
N GLU A 168 24.20 -0.73 15.70
CA GLU A 168 25.04 -1.30 14.66
C GLU A 168 24.35 -1.21 13.28
N LEU A 169 23.09 -1.64 13.18
CA LEU A 169 22.30 -1.52 11.96
C LEU A 169 22.13 -0.06 11.54
N GLY A 170 21.80 0.85 12.47
CA GLY A 170 21.65 2.27 12.19
C GLY A 170 22.95 2.91 11.72
N GLY A 171 24.10 2.50 12.27
CA GLY A 171 25.42 2.88 11.79
C GLY A 171 25.69 2.37 10.37
N ALA A 172 25.33 1.13 10.06
CA ALA A 172 25.47 0.56 8.72
C ALA A 172 24.62 1.31 7.68
N VAL A 173 23.36 1.59 7.99
CA VAL A 173 22.47 2.39 7.13
C VAL A 173 23.07 3.77 6.85
N ARG A 174 23.51 4.47 7.89
CA ARG A 174 24.07 5.82 7.75
C ARG A 174 25.32 5.85 6.88
N ARG A 175 26.24 4.90 7.07
CA ARG A 175 27.44 4.76 6.23
C ARG A 175 27.10 4.41 4.78
N ALA A 176 26.10 3.55 4.56
CA ALA A 176 25.69 3.18 3.22
C ALA A 176 25.09 4.36 2.43
N LEU A 177 24.41 5.29 3.11
CA LEU A 177 23.76 6.44 2.49
C LEU A 177 24.65 7.69 2.43
N GLU A 178 25.72 7.77 3.23
CA GLU A 178 26.65 8.91 3.28
C GLU A 178 27.12 9.41 1.90
N PRO A 179 27.53 8.55 0.94
CA PRO A 179 27.98 9.01 -0.37
C PRO A 179 26.92 9.81 -1.14
N LEU A 180 25.65 9.42 -1.03
CA LEU A 180 24.53 10.12 -1.68
C LEU A 180 24.38 11.54 -1.10
N TRP A 181 24.54 11.68 0.21
CA TRP A 181 24.49 13.00 0.88
C TRP A 181 25.67 13.88 0.55
N ALA A 182 26.83 13.28 0.26
CA ALA A 182 28.02 13.98 -0.21
C ALA A 182 27.95 14.39 -1.69
N GLY A 183 26.86 14.06 -2.40
CA GLY A 183 26.66 14.40 -3.81
C GLY A 183 27.30 13.42 -4.80
N ALA A 184 27.66 12.21 -4.36
CA ALA A 184 28.03 11.15 -5.29
C ALA A 184 26.82 10.81 -6.17
N ALA A 185 27.07 10.54 -7.45
CA ALA A 185 26.02 10.09 -8.35
C ALA A 185 25.43 8.77 -7.81
N PRO A 186 24.10 8.64 -7.75
CA PRO A 186 23.49 7.37 -7.37
C PRO A 186 23.90 6.29 -8.38
N PRO A 187 24.04 5.02 -7.95
CA PRO A 187 24.13 3.91 -8.87
C PRO A 187 22.91 3.92 -9.81
N ALA A 188 23.07 3.35 -11.01
CA ALA A 188 21.94 3.15 -11.91
C ALA A 188 20.80 2.41 -11.19
N ALA A 189 19.56 2.82 -11.47
CA ALA A 189 18.39 2.15 -10.94
C ALA A 189 18.42 0.66 -11.32
N ALA A 190 18.02 -0.20 -10.39
CA ALA A 190 17.89 -1.62 -10.68
C ALA A 190 16.83 -1.83 -11.78
N ALA A 191 17.10 -2.77 -12.68
CA ALA A 191 16.18 -3.08 -13.77
C ALA A 191 14.88 -3.75 -13.28
N ASP A 192 14.95 -4.44 -12.14
CA ASP A 192 13.86 -5.22 -11.56
C ASP A 192 13.94 -5.26 -10.02
N ARG A 193 12.94 -5.89 -9.40
CA ARG A 193 12.86 -6.07 -7.94
C ARG A 193 13.99 -6.92 -7.37
N ALA A 194 14.49 -7.90 -8.11
CA ALA A 194 15.57 -8.77 -7.64
C ALA A 194 16.90 -8.01 -7.54
N GLY A 195 17.21 -7.21 -8.56
CA GLY A 195 18.35 -6.30 -8.59
C GLY A 195 18.28 -5.24 -7.50
N GLU A 196 17.07 -4.72 -7.20
CA GLU A 196 16.89 -3.80 -6.08
C GLU A 196 17.22 -4.46 -4.73
N TRP A 197 16.80 -5.71 -4.53
CA TRP A 197 17.17 -6.46 -3.33
C TRP A 197 18.68 -6.76 -3.25
N ALA A 198 19.31 -7.13 -4.37
CA ALA A 198 20.76 -7.32 -4.42
C ALA A 198 21.52 -6.03 -4.05
N ALA A 199 21.02 -4.87 -4.47
CA ALA A 199 21.57 -3.58 -4.06
C ALA A 199 21.40 -3.31 -2.56
N VAL A 200 20.26 -3.69 -1.96
CA VAL A 200 20.08 -3.64 -0.49
C VAL A 200 21.11 -4.51 0.23
N GLU A 201 21.34 -5.73 -0.26
CA GLU A 201 22.35 -6.65 0.32
C GLU A 201 23.77 -6.11 0.17
N ALA A 202 24.10 -5.49 -0.96
CA ALA A 202 25.38 -4.82 -1.18
C ALA A 202 25.60 -3.65 -0.20
N LEU A 203 24.56 -2.85 0.07
CA LEU A 203 24.63 -1.69 0.96
C LEU A 203 24.73 -2.08 2.45
N LEU A 204 23.95 -3.06 2.91
CA LEU A 204 23.87 -3.43 4.33
C LEU A 204 24.75 -4.61 4.73
N GLY A 205 25.17 -5.41 3.76
CA GLY A 205 25.67 -6.77 3.94
C GLY A 205 24.53 -7.78 4.08
N ALA A 206 24.68 -8.93 3.41
CA ALA A 206 23.65 -9.97 3.33
C ALA A 206 23.11 -10.42 4.70
N GLY A 207 23.98 -10.57 5.71
CA GLY A 207 23.56 -10.96 7.06
C GLY A 207 22.60 -9.96 7.73
N ARG A 208 22.91 -8.66 7.65
CA ARG A 208 22.02 -7.61 8.21
C ARG A 208 20.74 -7.48 7.40
N ALA A 209 20.84 -7.53 6.07
CA ALA A 209 19.69 -7.51 5.18
C ALA A 209 18.72 -8.68 5.48
N ALA A 210 19.24 -9.88 5.73
CA ALA A 210 18.45 -11.05 6.10
C ALA A 210 17.70 -10.87 7.43
N VAL A 211 18.37 -10.35 8.47
CA VAL A 211 17.72 -10.07 9.77
C VAL A 211 16.63 -9.00 9.63
N VAL A 212 16.91 -7.91 8.92
CA VAL A 212 15.92 -6.85 8.67
C VAL A 212 14.72 -7.40 7.91
N ARG A 213 14.94 -8.19 6.85
CA ARG A 213 13.87 -8.87 6.10
C ARG A 213 13.04 -9.77 7.00
N ALA A 214 13.66 -10.59 7.84
CA ALA A 214 12.97 -11.50 8.75
C ALA A 214 12.07 -10.76 9.74
N TRP A 215 12.57 -9.69 10.38
CA TRP A 215 11.75 -8.86 11.28
C TRP A 215 10.57 -8.23 10.54
N ARG A 216 10.84 -7.57 9.42
CA ARG A 216 9.81 -6.85 8.66
C ARG A 216 8.75 -7.79 8.10
N ALA A 217 9.14 -8.95 7.59
CA ALA A 217 8.22 -9.98 7.11
C ALA A 217 7.33 -10.53 8.22
N ARG A 218 7.89 -10.77 9.42
CA ARG A 218 7.13 -11.21 10.60
C ARG A 218 6.06 -10.18 10.98
N ALA A 219 6.43 -8.91 11.11
CA ALA A 219 5.50 -7.84 11.48
C ALA A 219 4.40 -7.65 10.42
N ALA A 220 4.77 -7.52 9.14
CA ALA A 220 3.82 -7.32 8.05
C ALA A 220 2.91 -8.53 7.82
N GLY A 221 3.45 -9.76 7.86
CA GLY A 221 2.64 -10.97 7.75
C GLY A 221 1.67 -11.15 8.92
N GLY A 222 2.11 -10.79 10.14
CA GLY A 222 1.25 -10.79 11.33
C GLY A 222 0.12 -9.75 11.26
N LEU A 223 0.38 -8.55 10.74
CA LEU A 223 -0.64 -7.54 10.50
C LEU A 223 -1.66 -8.03 9.46
N ARG A 224 -1.19 -8.45 8.27
CA ARG A 224 -2.07 -8.88 7.16
C ARG A 224 -3.01 -10.00 7.58
N ARG A 225 -2.50 -11.07 8.18
CA ARG A 225 -3.34 -12.18 8.68
C ARG A 225 -4.37 -11.72 9.71
N ALA A 226 -3.98 -10.85 10.65
CA ALA A 226 -4.90 -10.35 11.67
C ALA A 226 -5.98 -9.43 11.08
N ALA A 227 -5.60 -8.55 10.14
CA ALA A 227 -6.54 -7.65 9.47
C ALA A 227 -7.55 -8.44 8.63
N VAL A 228 -7.09 -9.38 7.81
CA VAL A 228 -7.98 -10.20 6.98
C VAL A 228 -8.89 -11.08 7.85
N ALA A 229 -8.36 -11.71 8.90
CA ALA A 229 -9.19 -12.48 9.83
C ALA A 229 -10.27 -11.61 10.50
N ALA A 230 -9.93 -10.41 10.95
CA ALA A 230 -10.88 -9.51 11.59
C ALA A 230 -11.95 -8.98 10.62
N VAL A 231 -11.59 -8.74 9.35
CA VAL A 231 -12.58 -8.43 8.30
C VAL A 231 -13.52 -9.62 8.09
N ARG A 232 -12.99 -10.83 7.95
CA ARG A 232 -13.80 -12.05 7.74
C ARG A 232 -14.73 -12.33 8.91
N GLU A 233 -14.30 -12.09 10.15
CA GLU A 233 -15.15 -12.23 11.33
C GLU A 233 -16.32 -11.24 11.33
N ALA A 234 -16.12 -10.03 10.82
CA ALA A 234 -17.14 -8.99 10.77
C ALA A 234 -18.03 -9.06 9.51
N ALA A 235 -17.61 -9.79 8.48
CA ALA A 235 -18.25 -9.80 7.17
C ALA A 235 -19.28 -10.93 7.01
N ALA A 236 -20.20 -10.75 6.06
CA ALA A 236 -21.09 -11.82 5.62
C ALA A 236 -20.32 -12.91 4.82
N PRO A 237 -20.85 -14.14 4.74
CA PRO A 237 -20.28 -15.17 3.88
C PRO A 237 -20.12 -14.69 2.43
N GLY A 238 -18.99 -15.03 1.81
CA GLY A 238 -18.68 -14.64 0.42
C GLY A 238 -18.05 -13.25 0.25
N PHE A 239 -17.84 -12.49 1.33
CA PHE A 239 -17.17 -11.19 1.27
C PHE A 239 -15.69 -11.33 0.86
N ARG A 240 -15.30 -10.68 -0.24
CA ARG A 240 -13.94 -10.74 -0.79
C ARG A 240 -12.98 -9.79 -0.07
N VAL A 241 -11.77 -10.23 0.22
CA VAL A 241 -10.71 -9.42 0.84
C VAL A 241 -9.45 -9.48 -0.03
N LEU A 242 -9.14 -8.36 -0.69
CA LEU A 242 -7.95 -8.20 -1.52
C LEU A 242 -6.92 -7.30 -0.82
N LEU A 243 -5.64 -7.50 -1.15
CA LEU A 243 -4.55 -6.67 -0.64
C LEU A 243 -3.85 -5.92 -1.77
N HIS A 244 -3.64 -4.62 -1.62
CA HIS A 244 -2.69 -3.89 -2.47
C HIS A 244 -1.28 -4.37 -2.16
N ALA A 245 -0.63 -4.96 -3.15
CA ALA A 245 0.55 -5.78 -2.92
C ALA A 245 1.63 -5.57 -3.98
N ASP A 246 2.88 -5.69 -3.54
CA ASP A 246 4.04 -5.85 -4.42
C ASP A 246 4.78 -7.14 -4.02
N PRO A 247 5.26 -7.97 -4.97
CA PRO A 247 5.90 -9.23 -4.62
C PRO A 247 7.26 -9.06 -3.91
N ALA A 248 7.86 -7.87 -3.97
CA ALA A 248 9.13 -7.59 -3.33
C ALA A 248 8.98 -7.23 -1.85
N ALA A 249 9.55 -8.05 -0.97
CA ALA A 249 9.49 -7.86 0.49
C ALA A 249 10.07 -6.54 1.01
N HIS A 250 10.89 -5.84 0.21
CA HIS A 250 11.46 -4.54 0.54
C HIS A 250 10.56 -3.36 0.14
N ARG A 251 9.48 -3.58 -0.61
CA ARG A 251 8.57 -2.50 -0.99
C ARG A 251 7.77 -2.00 0.20
N CYS A 252 7.64 -0.68 0.27
CA CYS A 252 6.90 0.06 1.28
C CYS A 252 5.88 0.97 0.58
N GLY A 253 4.83 1.37 1.29
CA GLY A 253 3.83 2.31 0.77
C GLY A 253 2.47 1.66 0.55
N ALA A 254 1.70 2.24 -0.39
CA ALA A 254 0.35 1.80 -0.75
C ALA A 254 0.30 0.31 -1.15
N ASN A 255 1.27 -0.13 -1.96
CA ASN A 255 1.41 -1.52 -2.38
C ASN A 255 2.56 -2.15 -1.60
N ALA A 256 2.25 -2.68 -0.41
CA ALA A 256 3.26 -3.14 0.52
C ALA A 256 3.84 -4.51 0.11
N GLY A 257 5.13 -4.71 0.39
CA GLY A 257 5.84 -5.96 0.13
C GLY A 257 5.13 -7.17 0.75
N THR A 258 4.70 -8.09 -0.10
CA THR A 258 3.83 -9.22 0.22
C THR A 258 4.38 -10.47 -0.41
N ASP A 259 4.68 -11.47 0.44
CA ASP A 259 5.13 -12.80 0.01
C ASP A 259 4.08 -13.49 -0.87
N PRO A 260 4.34 -13.71 -2.18
CA PRO A 260 3.41 -14.36 -3.08
C PRO A 260 3.11 -15.81 -2.68
N ALA A 261 4.09 -16.51 -2.10
CA ALA A 261 3.96 -17.94 -1.81
C ALA A 261 2.92 -18.26 -0.74
N GLY A 262 2.55 -17.29 0.10
CA GLY A 262 1.63 -17.52 1.23
C GLY A 262 0.43 -16.58 1.29
N VAL A 263 0.29 -15.60 0.40
CA VAL A 263 -0.77 -14.58 0.49
C VAL A 263 -2.17 -15.16 0.26
N PHE A 264 -2.32 -16.06 -0.70
CA PHE A 264 -3.62 -16.66 -1.05
C PHE A 264 -4.11 -17.70 -0.03
N GLY A 265 -3.27 -18.12 0.91
CA GLY A 265 -3.68 -18.95 2.03
C GLY A 265 -4.54 -18.22 3.08
N TYR A 266 -4.68 -16.89 2.99
CA TYR A 266 -5.51 -16.13 3.93
C TYR A 266 -6.28 -14.95 3.31
N ALA A 267 -5.91 -14.45 2.13
CA ALA A 267 -6.63 -13.42 1.39
C ALA A 267 -7.21 -13.98 0.09
N ASP A 268 -8.30 -13.40 -0.40
CA ASP A 268 -8.97 -13.89 -1.63
C ASP A 268 -8.23 -13.45 -2.90
N GLY A 269 -7.29 -12.51 -2.78
CA GLY A 269 -6.49 -12.05 -3.90
C GLY A 269 -5.62 -10.85 -3.60
N VAL A 270 -5.00 -10.32 -4.64
CA VAL A 270 -4.13 -9.15 -4.60
C VAL A 270 -4.44 -8.18 -5.72
N VAL A 271 -4.22 -6.89 -5.44
CA VAL A 271 -4.29 -5.78 -6.39
C VAL A 271 -2.86 -5.31 -6.64
N VAL A 272 -2.38 -5.44 -7.88
CA VAL A 272 -0.98 -5.23 -8.24
C VAL A 272 -0.86 -4.01 -9.16
N PRO A 273 -0.07 -2.98 -8.78
CA PRO A 273 0.10 -1.80 -9.62
C PRO A 273 0.83 -2.15 -10.91
N CYS A 274 0.27 -1.71 -12.03
CA CYS A 274 0.79 -1.95 -13.37
C CYS A 274 1.00 -0.62 -14.10
N GLY A 275 2.17 -0.47 -14.73
CA GLY A 275 2.52 0.66 -15.60
C GLY A 275 2.53 0.27 -17.08
N PRO A 276 2.88 1.22 -17.97
CA PRO A 276 2.96 0.99 -19.42
C PRO A 276 4.16 0.11 -19.83
N ASP A 277 5.15 -0.09 -18.95
CA ASP A 277 6.30 -0.95 -19.21
C ASP A 277 5.96 -2.44 -19.02
N ALA A 278 6.11 -3.23 -20.09
CA ALA A 278 5.76 -4.64 -20.09
C ALA A 278 6.66 -5.51 -19.18
N ALA A 279 7.95 -5.19 -19.08
CA ALA A 279 8.88 -5.93 -18.23
C ALA A 279 8.58 -5.69 -16.74
N GLN A 280 8.29 -4.44 -16.37
CA GLN A 280 7.87 -4.10 -15.00
C GLN A 280 6.55 -4.75 -14.63
N ARG A 281 5.59 -4.86 -15.57
CA ARG A 281 4.35 -5.61 -15.35
C ARG A 281 4.60 -7.10 -15.12
N ALA A 282 5.47 -7.72 -15.92
CA ALA A 282 5.84 -9.12 -15.75
C ALA A 282 6.52 -9.37 -14.39
N ASP A 283 7.43 -8.50 -13.98
CA ASP A 283 8.11 -8.56 -12.67
C ASP A 283 7.14 -8.32 -11.49
N ALA A 284 6.04 -7.60 -11.70
CA ALA A 284 5.03 -7.35 -10.68
C ALA A 284 4.00 -8.48 -10.55
N LEU A 285 3.46 -8.97 -11.68
CA LEU A 285 2.39 -9.96 -11.71
C LEU A 285 2.88 -11.40 -11.64
N GLY A 286 3.99 -11.70 -12.32
CA GLY A 286 4.52 -13.05 -12.49
C GLY A 286 4.71 -13.82 -11.18
N PRO A 287 5.31 -13.23 -10.13
CA PRO A 287 5.48 -13.91 -8.85
C PRO A 287 4.16 -14.33 -8.18
N PHE A 288 3.08 -13.54 -8.32
CA PHE A 288 1.76 -13.89 -7.79
C PHE A 288 1.07 -14.94 -8.66
N ALA A 289 1.16 -14.81 -9.98
CA ALA A 289 0.59 -15.79 -10.92
C ALA A 289 1.23 -17.18 -10.77
N ALA A 290 2.51 -17.25 -10.41
CA ALA A 290 3.24 -18.49 -10.19
C ALA A 290 3.10 -19.08 -8.77
N ALA A 291 2.32 -18.45 -7.88
CA ALA A 291 2.17 -18.92 -6.51
C ALA A 291 1.38 -20.25 -6.43
N PRO A 292 1.67 -21.14 -5.46
CA PRO A 292 1.06 -22.46 -5.36
C PRO A 292 -0.48 -22.45 -5.31
N ASP A 293 -1.04 -21.48 -4.56
CA ASP A 293 -2.48 -21.33 -4.35
C ASP A 293 -3.10 -20.21 -5.21
N ALA A 294 -2.44 -19.84 -6.32
CA ALA A 294 -2.95 -18.81 -7.22
C ALA A 294 -4.24 -19.24 -7.95
N ALA A 295 -4.45 -20.54 -8.11
CA ALA A 295 -5.65 -21.08 -8.75
C ALA A 295 -6.91 -20.74 -7.94
N GLY A 296 -7.78 -19.90 -8.52
CA GLY A 296 -9.02 -19.45 -7.88
C GLY A 296 -8.88 -18.18 -7.02
N ALA A 297 -7.66 -17.66 -6.86
CA ALA A 297 -7.44 -16.35 -6.24
C ALA A 297 -7.60 -15.22 -7.28
N THR A 298 -8.04 -14.05 -6.83
CA THR A 298 -8.07 -12.84 -7.68
C THR A 298 -6.65 -12.27 -7.81
N LEU A 299 -6.16 -12.17 -9.04
CA LEU A 299 -5.02 -11.32 -9.40
C LEU A 299 -5.54 -10.13 -10.21
N ALA A 300 -5.65 -8.97 -9.57
CA ALA A 300 -6.16 -7.75 -10.18
C ALA A 300 -5.02 -6.84 -10.66
N ALA A 301 -4.98 -6.53 -11.94
CA ALA A 301 -4.02 -5.57 -12.51
C ALA A 301 -4.57 -4.14 -12.38
N ASN A 302 -3.84 -3.28 -11.67
CA ASN A 302 -4.27 -1.91 -11.38
C ASN A 302 -3.53 -0.89 -12.23
N PHE A 303 -4.25 -0.22 -13.14
CA PHE A 303 -3.69 0.78 -14.05
C PHE A 303 -4.18 2.18 -13.72
N THR A 304 -3.26 3.14 -13.65
CA THR A 304 -3.64 4.56 -13.63
C THR A 304 -4.14 4.98 -15.01
N VAL A 305 -5.40 5.41 -15.08
CA VAL A 305 -6.06 5.76 -16.36
C VAL A 305 -6.16 7.27 -16.58
N VAL A 306 -5.62 8.07 -15.67
CA VAL A 306 -5.65 9.54 -15.76
C VAL A 306 -4.32 10.03 -16.33
N SER A 307 -4.34 10.56 -17.56
CA SER A 307 -3.11 11.01 -18.25
C SER A 307 -2.37 12.10 -17.46
N GLY A 308 -3.12 13.01 -16.83
CA GLY A 308 -2.56 14.09 -16.00
C GLY A 308 -1.87 13.61 -14.72
N MET A 309 -2.06 12.35 -14.32
CA MET A 309 -1.38 11.71 -13.19
C MET A 309 -0.29 10.73 -13.64
N GLY A 310 0.13 10.80 -14.92
CA GLY A 310 1.10 9.87 -15.51
C GLY A 310 0.49 8.54 -15.97
N GLY A 311 -0.84 8.44 -16.02
CA GLY A 311 -1.55 7.29 -16.57
C GLY A 311 -1.43 7.18 -18.09
N SER A 312 -1.76 6.01 -18.63
CA SER A 312 -1.67 5.72 -20.08
C SER A 312 -2.97 5.12 -20.62
N PRO A 313 -4.11 5.84 -20.59
CA PRO A 313 -5.40 5.30 -21.04
C PRO A 313 -5.40 4.90 -22.52
N ALA A 314 -4.54 5.50 -23.35
CA ALA A 314 -4.43 5.19 -24.76
C ALA A 314 -3.85 3.78 -25.06
N THR A 315 -3.05 3.22 -24.14
CA THR A 315 -2.46 1.88 -24.29
C THR A 315 -3.19 0.82 -23.47
N LEU A 316 -4.24 1.20 -22.74
CA LEU A 316 -4.92 0.35 -21.75
C LEU A 316 -5.34 -1.01 -22.30
N ALA A 317 -5.90 -1.08 -23.51
CA ALA A 317 -6.34 -2.36 -24.09
C ALA A 317 -5.17 -3.34 -24.29
N ALA A 318 -4.02 -2.85 -24.78
CA ALA A 318 -2.83 -3.67 -24.99
C ALA A 318 -2.19 -4.05 -23.65
N ASP A 319 -2.10 -3.10 -22.72
CA ASP A 319 -1.50 -3.31 -21.41
C ASP A 319 -2.33 -4.28 -20.54
N ALA A 320 -3.65 -4.16 -20.58
CA ALA A 320 -4.58 -5.07 -19.90
C ALA A 320 -4.55 -6.47 -20.53
N ALA A 321 -4.50 -6.59 -21.85
CA ALA A 321 -4.34 -7.88 -22.52
C ALA A 321 -3.00 -8.56 -22.16
N HIS A 322 -1.92 -7.79 -22.06
CA HIS A 322 -0.64 -8.29 -21.58
C HIS A 322 -0.70 -8.73 -20.11
N ALA A 323 -1.35 -7.95 -19.24
CA ALA A 323 -1.55 -8.33 -17.84
C ALA A 323 -2.39 -9.62 -17.71
N ALA A 324 -3.43 -9.78 -18.53
CA ALA A 324 -4.22 -11.01 -18.58
C ALA A 324 -3.39 -12.22 -19.04
N ALA A 325 -2.51 -12.05 -20.04
CA ALA A 325 -1.58 -13.09 -20.45
C ALA A 325 -0.56 -13.47 -19.36
N LEU A 326 -0.32 -12.59 -18.39
CA LEU A 326 0.49 -12.85 -17.19
C LEU A 326 -0.30 -13.46 -16.03
N GLY A 327 -1.59 -13.75 -16.22
CA GLY A 327 -2.46 -14.39 -15.22
C GLY A 327 -3.38 -13.44 -14.45
N ALA A 328 -3.41 -12.14 -14.77
CA ALA A 328 -4.38 -11.24 -14.15
C ALA A 328 -5.80 -11.57 -14.61
N GLY A 329 -6.69 -11.89 -13.66
CA GLY A 329 -8.09 -12.22 -13.93
C GLY A 329 -9.02 -11.01 -13.81
N GLU A 330 -8.56 -9.91 -13.22
CA GLU A 330 -9.35 -8.70 -13.03
C GLU A 330 -8.55 -7.44 -13.40
N LEU A 331 -9.27 -6.38 -13.75
CA LEU A 331 -8.73 -5.07 -14.10
C LEU A 331 -9.24 -4.01 -13.10
N ARG A 332 -8.36 -3.11 -12.67
CA ARG A 332 -8.72 -1.90 -11.91
C ARG A 332 -8.30 -0.65 -12.70
N LEU A 333 -9.23 0.29 -12.80
CA LEU A 333 -9.09 1.54 -13.55
C LEU A 333 -8.89 2.68 -12.54
N TYR A 334 -7.64 2.89 -12.14
CA TYR A 334 -7.34 3.78 -11.04
C TYR A 334 -7.48 5.26 -11.39
N HIS A 335 -8.20 5.93 -10.49
CA HIS A 335 -8.64 7.32 -10.49
C HIS A 335 -9.61 7.73 -11.62
N ALA A 336 -10.46 6.82 -12.09
CA ALA A 336 -11.50 7.15 -13.08
C ALA A 336 -12.36 8.38 -12.69
N GLY A 337 -12.63 8.60 -11.40
CA GLY A 337 -13.36 9.79 -10.92
C GLY A 337 -12.64 11.13 -11.10
N LEU A 338 -11.33 11.12 -11.40
CA LEU A 338 -10.51 12.30 -11.71
C LEU A 338 -10.17 12.41 -13.21
N ALA A 339 -10.58 11.42 -14.01
CA ALA A 339 -10.28 11.37 -15.44
C ALA A 339 -10.99 12.51 -16.20
N SER A 340 -10.32 13.03 -17.22
CA SER A 340 -10.96 13.93 -18.18
C SER A 340 -11.95 13.18 -19.07
N ASP A 341 -12.89 13.88 -19.71
CA ASP A 341 -13.81 13.26 -20.69
C ASP A 341 -13.04 12.52 -21.80
N ARG A 342 -11.88 13.05 -22.19
CA ARG A 342 -10.97 12.43 -23.16
C ARG A 342 -10.39 11.11 -22.64
N ASP A 343 -9.91 11.10 -21.39
CA ASP A 343 -9.37 9.89 -20.78
C ASP A 343 -10.47 8.83 -20.61
N LEU A 344 -11.67 9.23 -20.16
CA LEU A 344 -12.82 8.33 -20.04
C LEU A 344 -13.25 7.74 -21.39
N ALA A 345 -13.27 8.53 -22.47
CA ALA A 345 -13.55 8.03 -23.80
C ALA A 345 -12.51 7.01 -24.28
N ALA A 346 -11.22 7.25 -24.01
CA ALA A 346 -10.15 6.30 -24.33
C ALA A 346 -10.28 5.01 -23.52
N VAL A 347 -10.61 5.10 -22.23
CA VAL A 347 -10.90 3.93 -21.38
C VAL A 347 -12.10 3.15 -21.92
N GLY A 348 -13.20 3.84 -22.28
CA GLY A 348 -14.38 3.20 -22.86
C GLY A 348 -14.06 2.39 -24.11
N ALA A 349 -13.36 2.99 -25.09
CA ALA A 349 -12.93 2.30 -26.30
C ALA A 349 -12.00 1.10 -26.02
N ALA A 350 -11.13 1.22 -25.01
CA ALA A 350 -10.27 0.13 -24.59
C ALA A 350 -11.08 -1.04 -23.97
N LEU A 351 -12.09 -0.75 -23.15
CA LEU A 351 -12.96 -1.76 -22.56
C LEU A 351 -13.81 -2.46 -23.63
N GLU A 352 -14.38 -1.73 -24.60
CA GLU A 352 -15.10 -2.33 -25.73
C GLU A 352 -14.21 -3.31 -26.51
N THR A 353 -12.94 -2.94 -26.73
CA THR A 353 -11.94 -3.80 -27.39
C THR A 353 -11.65 -5.06 -26.58
N LEU A 354 -11.60 -4.96 -25.25
CA LEU A 354 -11.34 -6.09 -24.36
C LEU A 354 -12.56 -7.02 -24.24
N SER A 355 -13.77 -6.48 -24.22
CA SER A 355 -15.02 -7.26 -24.12
C SER A 355 -15.39 -7.99 -25.41
N ALA A 356 -14.87 -7.54 -26.56
CA ALA A 356 -15.09 -8.20 -27.85
C ALA A 356 -14.18 -9.43 -28.08
N ARG A 357 -13.27 -9.74 -27.14
CA ARG A 357 -12.32 -10.86 -27.20
C ARG A 357 -12.76 -11.99 -26.29
#